data_AF-A0ABD5ZC74-F1
#
_entry.id   AF-A0ABD5ZC74-F1
#
_cell.length_a   1.000
_cell.length_b   1.000
_cell.length_c   1.000
_cell.angle_alpha   90.00
_cell.angle_beta   90.00
_cell.angle_gamma   90.00
#
_symmetry.space_group_name_H-M   'P 1'
#
loop_
_entity.id
_entity.type
_entity.pdbx_description
1 polymer ?
#
loop_
_entity_poly.entity_id
_entity_poly.type
_entity_poly.pdbx_seq_one_letter_code
_entity_poly.pdbx_strand_id
1 'polypeptide(L)'
;MRYLHHDSEESAMLRNQQVLGDDSPLEFDEEGVGGPVDDDTAQTLSAMHRHVTLGRRARDTDGETPPDEAEPKDSAEAFDAEAFVDRTPMSKVTDDLDSGAFDDHLDAIADAESDGRDRDGVNEAIEARRE
;
A
#
# COMPACT_ATOMS: atom_id res chain seq x y z
N MET A 1 -11.11 24.25 -15.19
CA MET A 1 -9.95 24.02 -16.08
C MET A 1 -8.68 24.37 -15.31
N ARG A 2 -7.73 23.44 -15.26
CA ARG A 2 -6.44 23.60 -14.60
C ARG A 2 -5.31 23.31 -15.56
N TYR A 3 -4.14 23.84 -15.23
CA TYR A 3 -2.88 23.52 -15.88
C TYR A 3 -2.09 22.58 -14.98
N LEU A 4 -1.41 21.62 -15.59
CA LEU A 4 -0.51 20.70 -14.91
C LEU A 4 0.91 21.22 -15.05
N HIS A 5 1.67 21.17 -13.95
CA HIS A 5 3.08 21.47 -13.93
C HIS A 5 3.87 20.17 -13.81
N HIS A 6 4.89 20.03 -14.64
CA HIS A 6 5.83 18.92 -14.62
C HIS A 6 7.23 19.45 -14.25
N ASP A 7 7.91 18.81 -13.30
CA ASP A 7 9.21 19.24 -12.76
C ASP A 7 10.40 19.15 -13.74
N SER A 8 10.18 18.68 -14.96
CA SER A 8 11.21 18.68 -15.99
C SER A 8 11.20 20.04 -16.66
N GLU A 9 12.26 20.84 -16.48
CA GLU A 9 12.52 22.09 -17.22
C GLU A 9 12.83 21.84 -18.72
N GLU A 10 12.21 20.82 -19.30
CA GLU A 10 12.35 20.40 -20.70
C GLU A 10 10.97 19.99 -21.22
N SER A 11 10.74 20.18 -22.52
CA SER A 11 9.50 19.76 -23.19
C SER A 11 9.21 18.28 -22.92
N ALA A 12 8.26 18.04 -22.02
CA ALA A 12 7.85 16.71 -21.60
C ALA A 12 6.54 16.33 -22.30
N MET A 13 6.28 15.04 -22.41
CA MET A 13 5.01 14.52 -22.93
C MET A 13 4.44 13.52 -21.94
N LEU A 14 3.24 13.77 -21.42
CA LEU A 14 2.51 12.84 -20.59
C LEU A 14 1.57 11.99 -21.45
N ARG A 15 1.94 10.72 -21.60
CA ARG A 15 1.12 9.70 -22.26
C ARG A 15 0.26 8.99 -21.23
N ASN A 16 -1.00 9.42 -21.11
CA ASN A 16 -1.96 8.75 -20.24
C ASN A 16 -3.33 8.65 -20.92
N GLN A 17 -3.48 7.65 -21.79
CA GLN A 17 -4.71 7.42 -22.54
C GLN A 17 -5.89 7.00 -21.64
N GLN A 18 -5.63 6.48 -20.44
CA GLN A 18 -6.70 6.10 -19.50
C GLN A 18 -7.41 7.31 -18.90
N VAL A 19 -6.70 8.42 -18.73
CA VAL A 19 -7.22 9.63 -18.08
C VAL A 19 -7.48 10.76 -19.07
N LEU A 20 -6.64 10.90 -20.09
CA LEU A 20 -6.76 11.92 -21.13
C LEU A 20 -7.57 11.44 -22.35
N GLY A 21 -7.81 10.13 -22.50
CA GLY A 21 -8.57 9.61 -23.64
C GLY A 21 -7.94 10.01 -24.98
N ASP A 22 -8.72 10.70 -25.82
CA ASP A 22 -8.30 11.22 -27.12
C ASP A 22 -7.36 12.45 -27.03
N ASP A 23 -7.32 13.12 -25.87
CA ASP A 23 -6.42 14.26 -25.60
C ASP A 23 -5.01 13.81 -25.16
N SER A 24 -4.72 12.50 -25.20
CA SER A 24 -3.38 11.95 -25.00
C SER A 24 -2.61 11.92 -26.34
N PRO A 25 -1.33 12.34 -26.38
CA PRO A 25 -0.49 12.79 -25.27
C PRO A 25 -0.70 14.27 -24.91
N LEU A 26 -0.61 14.57 -23.62
CA LEU A 26 -0.53 15.97 -23.16
C LEU A 26 0.91 16.46 -23.28
N GLU A 27 1.11 17.51 -24.06
CA GLU A 27 2.41 18.17 -24.24
C GLU A 27 2.60 19.26 -23.18
N PHE A 28 3.81 19.34 -22.63
CA PHE A 28 4.24 20.42 -21.75
C PHE A 28 5.17 21.36 -22.51
N ASP A 29 4.97 22.66 -22.28
CA ASP A 29 5.85 23.69 -22.83
C ASP A 29 7.24 23.69 -22.16
N GLU A 30 8.11 24.61 -22.59
CA GLU A 30 9.47 24.78 -22.05
C GLU A 30 9.48 25.21 -20.57
N GLU A 31 8.35 25.68 -20.04
CA GLU A 31 8.15 26.02 -18.62
C GLU A 31 7.54 24.85 -17.83
N GLY A 32 7.37 23.69 -18.48
CA GLY A 32 6.82 22.48 -17.88
C GLY A 32 5.31 22.58 -17.63
N VAL A 33 4.57 23.42 -18.36
CA VAL A 33 3.13 23.63 -18.19
C VAL A 33 2.36 22.93 -19.32
N GLY A 34 1.37 22.10 -18.95
CA GLY A 34 0.52 21.36 -19.89
C GLY A 34 -0.97 21.57 -19.59
N GLY A 35 -1.77 21.80 -20.62
CA GLY A 35 -3.22 22.01 -20.51
C GLY A 35 -3.78 23.00 -21.53
N PRO A 36 -5.02 23.51 -21.33
CA PRO A 36 -5.89 23.32 -20.16
C PRO A 36 -6.59 21.96 -20.13
N VAL A 37 -6.72 21.37 -18.94
CA VAL A 37 -7.49 20.13 -18.70
C VAL A 37 -8.61 20.38 -17.68
N ASP A 38 -9.63 19.53 -17.66
CA ASP A 38 -10.70 19.58 -16.65
C ASP A 38 -10.18 19.30 -15.23
N ASP A 39 -10.90 19.80 -14.22
CA ASP A 39 -10.50 19.69 -12.82
C ASP A 39 -10.46 18.22 -12.34
N ASP A 40 -11.36 17.37 -12.82
CA ASP A 40 -11.37 15.94 -12.53
C ASP A 40 -10.16 15.21 -13.15
N THR A 41 -9.81 15.56 -14.39
CA THR A 41 -8.64 15.02 -15.10
C THR A 41 -7.35 15.42 -14.40
N ALA A 42 -7.24 16.70 -13.99
CA ALA A 42 -6.08 17.21 -13.26
C ALA A 42 -5.90 16.53 -11.90
N GLN A 43 -6.99 16.32 -11.15
CA GLN A 43 -6.96 15.60 -9.88
C GLN A 43 -6.56 14.14 -10.06
N THR A 44 -7.11 13.47 -11.07
CA THR A 44 -6.80 12.06 -11.36
C THR A 44 -5.32 11.89 -11.73
N LEU A 45 -4.80 12.75 -12.62
CA LEU A 45 -3.38 12.73 -13.01
C LEU A 45 -2.45 13.02 -11.82
N SER A 46 -2.81 13.97 -10.97
CA SER A 46 -2.05 14.29 -9.75
C SER A 46 -2.06 13.13 -8.75
N ALA A 47 -3.20 12.45 -8.59
CA ALA A 47 -3.34 11.28 -7.72
C ALA A 47 -2.52 10.09 -8.24
N MET A 48 -2.53 9.84 -9.56
CA MET A 48 -1.70 8.82 -10.19
C MET A 48 -0.21 9.11 -10.05
N HIS A 49 0.21 10.36 -10.29
CA HIS A 49 1.61 10.76 -10.09
C HIS A 49 2.03 10.52 -8.64
N ARG A 50 1.23 10.95 -7.66
CA ARG A 50 1.50 10.71 -6.24
C ARG A 50 1.59 9.22 -5.91
N HIS A 51 0.73 8.39 -6.48
CA HIS A 51 0.76 6.93 -6.29
C HIS A 51 2.04 6.30 -6.86
N VAL A 52 2.45 6.70 -8.06
CA VAL A 52 3.70 6.24 -8.69
C VAL A 52 4.91 6.73 -7.90
N THR A 53 4.94 7.98 -7.45
CA THR A 53 6.05 8.52 -6.64
C THR A 53 6.13 7.84 -5.28
N LEU A 54 5.00 7.50 -4.64
CA LEU A 54 4.99 6.71 -3.39
C LEU A 54 5.51 5.29 -3.62
N GLY A 55 5.06 4.62 -4.69
CA GLY A 55 5.58 3.30 -5.07
C GLY A 55 7.06 3.31 -5.45
N ARG A 56 7.55 4.42 -6.03
CA ARG A 56 8.97 4.60 -6.36
C ARG A 56 9.80 4.95 -5.13
N ARG A 57 9.28 5.74 -4.20
CA ARG A 57 9.96 6.06 -2.93
C ARG A 57 10.10 4.83 -2.04
N ALA A 58 9.13 3.92 -2.04
CA ALA A 58 9.28 2.60 -1.42
C ALA A 58 10.35 1.72 -2.10
N ARG A 59 10.68 2.00 -3.37
CA ARG A 59 11.72 1.29 -4.14
C ARG A 59 13.10 1.92 -4.03
N ASP A 60 13.18 3.23 -3.81
CA ASP A 60 14.43 4.00 -3.72
C ASP A 60 14.91 4.21 -2.26
N THR A 61 14.10 3.89 -1.24
CA THR A 61 14.57 3.78 0.16
C THR A 61 15.06 2.37 0.53
N ASP A 62 15.08 1.43 -0.42
CA ASP A 62 15.72 0.10 -0.30
C ASP A 62 17.16 0.12 -0.87
N GLY A 63 17.78 1.31 -0.89
CA GLY A 63 19.06 1.61 -1.54
C GLY A 63 20.28 1.69 -0.61
N GLU A 64 20.20 1.18 0.62
CA GLU A 64 21.37 0.83 1.44
C GLU A 64 21.38 -0.69 1.67
N THR A 65 21.90 -1.45 0.70
CA THR A 65 22.31 -2.87 0.81
C THR A 65 23.83 -2.90 1.18
N PRO A 66 24.44 -3.94 1.82
CA PRO A 66 24.01 -5.35 1.96
C PRO A 66 24.37 -6.03 3.33
N PRO A 67 24.08 -7.34 3.54
CA PRO A 67 25.11 -8.29 3.14
C PRO A 67 24.61 -9.38 2.17
N ASP A 68 25.56 -9.75 1.32
CA ASP A 68 25.70 -11.03 0.63
C ASP A 68 25.25 -12.21 1.53
N GLU A 69 24.68 -13.25 0.94
CA GLU A 69 24.00 -14.40 1.57
C GLU A 69 22.51 -14.18 1.90
N ALA A 70 21.69 -14.05 0.85
CA ALA A 70 20.39 -14.73 0.88
C ALA A 70 20.43 -15.82 -0.19
N GLU A 71 20.96 -16.95 0.25
CA GLU A 71 20.60 -18.30 -0.21
C GLU A 71 19.10 -18.37 -0.60
N PRO A 72 18.71 -19.30 -1.50
CA PRO A 72 17.32 -19.43 -1.93
C PRO A 72 16.43 -19.47 -0.69
N LYS A 73 15.48 -18.53 -0.56
CA LYS A 73 14.55 -18.48 0.58
C LYS A 73 13.58 -19.67 0.52
N ASP A 74 14.10 -20.83 0.87
CA ASP A 74 13.40 -21.91 1.55
C ASP A 74 13.28 -21.48 3.02
N SER A 75 12.32 -20.62 3.32
CA SER A 75 11.86 -20.35 4.68
C SER A 75 10.44 -19.83 4.57
N ALA A 76 9.48 -20.68 4.94
CA ALA A 76 8.06 -20.38 5.02
C ALA A 76 7.82 -18.95 5.56
N GLU A 77 7.01 -18.18 4.85
CA GLU A 77 6.59 -16.83 5.27
C GLU A 77 6.18 -16.85 6.75
N ALA A 78 6.91 -16.15 7.61
CA ALA A 78 6.54 -16.02 9.01
C ALA A 78 5.22 -15.25 9.10
N PHE A 79 4.24 -15.84 9.79
CA PHE A 79 2.91 -15.27 9.94
C PHE A 79 2.95 -13.90 10.62
N ASP A 80 2.34 -12.89 9.98
CA ASP A 80 2.25 -11.52 10.48
C ASP A 80 0.99 -11.34 11.34
N ALA A 81 1.16 -11.49 12.65
CA ALA A 81 0.10 -11.37 13.63
C ALA A 81 -0.43 -9.93 13.79
N GLU A 82 0.42 -8.92 13.62
CA GLU A 82 0.02 -7.51 13.75
C GLU A 82 -0.90 -7.09 12.60
N ALA A 83 -0.59 -7.52 11.38
CA ALA A 83 -1.44 -7.34 10.23
C ALA A 83 -2.73 -8.18 10.33
N PHE A 84 -2.65 -9.37 10.95
CA PHE A 84 -3.81 -10.23 11.19
C PHE A 84 -4.85 -9.52 12.07
N VAL A 85 -4.45 -9.03 13.24
CA VAL A 85 -5.37 -8.40 14.20
C VAL A 85 -5.85 -7.02 13.74
N ASP A 86 -5.15 -6.35 12.83
CA ASP A 86 -5.56 -5.03 12.30
C ASP A 86 -6.65 -5.09 11.22
N ARG A 87 -7.07 -6.29 10.82
CA ARG A 87 -8.07 -6.43 9.77
C ARG A 87 -9.42 -5.84 10.17
N THR A 88 -9.96 -5.02 9.27
CA THR A 88 -11.30 -4.42 9.39
C THR A 88 -12.23 -5.03 8.34
N PRO A 89 -13.45 -5.48 8.70
CA PRO A 89 -14.04 -5.45 10.04
C PRO A 89 -13.44 -6.50 10.99
N MET A 90 -13.44 -6.20 12.30
CA MET A 90 -12.92 -7.06 13.36
C MET A 90 -13.55 -8.46 13.38
N SER A 91 -14.82 -8.56 12.92
CA SER A 91 -15.53 -9.83 12.83
C SER A 91 -14.76 -10.88 12.01
N LYS A 92 -14.02 -10.46 10.98
CA LYS A 92 -13.21 -11.37 10.17
C LYS A 92 -12.05 -11.99 10.96
N VAL A 93 -11.48 -11.26 11.91
CA VAL A 93 -10.40 -11.74 12.77
C VAL A 93 -10.94 -12.82 13.69
N THR A 94 -12.10 -12.58 14.30
CA THR A 94 -12.77 -13.56 15.17
C THR A 94 -13.28 -14.76 14.40
N ASP A 95 -13.81 -14.60 13.19
CA ASP A 95 -14.23 -15.72 12.31
C ASP A 95 -13.03 -16.62 11.94
N ASP A 96 -11.87 -16.02 11.64
CA ASP A 96 -10.64 -16.76 11.30
C ASP A 96 -10.05 -17.50 12.52
N LEU A 97 -10.17 -16.92 13.72
CA LEU A 97 -9.82 -17.58 14.98
C LEU A 97 -10.80 -18.74 15.27
N ASP A 98 -12.09 -18.54 15.04
CA ASP A 98 -13.11 -19.59 15.18
C ASP A 98 -12.92 -20.73 14.17
N SER A 99 -12.40 -20.44 12.98
CA SER A 99 -12.09 -21.46 11.98
C SER A 99 -10.88 -22.33 12.34
N GLY A 100 -10.01 -21.87 13.25
CA GLY A 100 -8.81 -22.58 13.70
C GLY A 100 -7.71 -22.67 12.65
N ALA A 101 -7.81 -21.87 11.58
CA ALA A 101 -6.81 -21.83 10.53
C ALA A 101 -5.48 -21.22 11.01
N PHE A 102 -5.49 -20.63 12.20
CA PHE A 102 -4.37 -19.90 12.79
C PHE A 102 -4.05 -20.38 14.22
N ASP A 103 -4.47 -21.60 14.58
CA ASP A 103 -4.22 -22.19 15.90
C ASP A 103 -2.71 -22.25 16.22
N ASP A 104 -1.88 -22.55 15.21
CA ASP A 104 -0.40 -22.56 15.31
C ASP A 104 0.22 -21.18 15.54
N HIS A 105 -0.58 -20.11 15.44
CA HIS A 105 -0.14 -18.72 15.55
C HIS A 105 -0.84 -17.94 16.67
N LEU A 106 -1.65 -18.61 17.51
CA LEU A 106 -2.40 -17.95 18.60
C LEU A 106 -1.50 -17.22 19.60
N ASP A 107 -0.26 -17.65 19.82
CA ASP A 107 0.71 -16.94 20.65
C ASP A 107 1.11 -15.60 20.04
N ALA A 108 1.50 -15.60 18.76
CA ALA A 108 1.84 -14.37 18.07
C ALA A 108 0.64 -13.40 17.97
N ILE A 109 -0.58 -13.92 17.80
CA ILE A 109 -1.81 -13.12 17.74
C ILE A 109 -2.11 -12.49 19.10
N ALA A 110 -1.96 -13.24 20.20
CA ALA A 110 -2.16 -12.72 21.55
C ALA A 110 -1.14 -11.63 21.91
N ASP A 111 0.14 -11.84 21.58
CA ASP A 111 1.18 -10.84 21.78
C ASP A 111 0.86 -9.55 21.00
N ALA A 112 0.45 -9.68 19.73
CA ALA A 112 0.08 -8.54 18.87
C ALA A 112 -1.19 -7.80 19.33
N GLU A 113 -2.10 -8.48 20.03
CA GLU A 113 -3.30 -7.90 20.62
C GLU A 113 -2.95 -7.11 21.90
N SER A 114 -2.13 -7.73 22.76
CA SER A 114 -1.72 -7.19 24.06
C SER A 114 -0.83 -5.95 23.96
N ASP A 115 -0.17 -5.70 22.81
CA ASP A 115 0.67 -4.52 22.56
C ASP A 115 -0.15 -3.22 22.27
N GLY A 116 -1.27 -3.06 22.97
CA GLY A 116 -2.00 -1.79 23.09
C GLY A 116 -3.26 -1.67 22.25
N ARG A 117 -3.84 -2.79 21.78
CA ARG A 117 -5.11 -2.77 21.04
C ARG A 117 -6.28 -3.25 21.89
N ASP A 118 -6.08 -4.22 22.81
CA ASP A 118 -7.07 -4.73 23.80
C ASP A 118 -8.51 -4.65 23.26
N ARG A 119 -8.73 -5.25 22.09
CA ARG A 119 -9.98 -5.14 21.35
C ARG A 119 -10.92 -6.22 21.86
N ASP A 120 -11.91 -5.78 22.65
CA ASP A 120 -13.01 -6.61 23.16
C ASP A 120 -13.54 -7.54 22.04
N GLY A 121 -13.32 -8.85 22.22
CA GLY A 121 -13.75 -9.91 21.31
C GLY A 121 -12.62 -10.73 20.68
N VAL A 122 -11.42 -10.17 20.46
CA VAL A 122 -10.29 -10.96 19.91
C VAL A 122 -9.55 -11.71 21.00
N ASN A 123 -9.26 -11.09 22.14
CA ASN A 123 -8.74 -11.83 23.29
C ASN A 123 -9.68 -12.94 23.74
N GLU A 124 -10.99 -12.69 23.77
CA GLU A 124 -11.99 -13.73 24.11
C GLU A 124 -11.96 -14.88 23.10
N ALA A 125 -11.86 -14.59 21.80
CA ALA A 125 -11.75 -15.63 20.77
C ALA A 125 -10.44 -16.42 20.86
N ILE A 126 -9.32 -15.78 21.23
CA ILE A 126 -8.03 -16.45 21.42
C ILE A 126 -8.05 -17.33 22.67
N GLU A 127 -8.54 -16.81 23.80
CA GLU A 127 -8.65 -17.57 25.05
C GLU A 127 -9.59 -18.76 24.89
N ALA A 128 -10.73 -18.59 24.22
CA ALA A 128 -11.67 -19.66 23.91
C ALA A 128 -11.07 -20.78 23.04
N ARG A 129 -10.01 -20.51 22.26
CA ARG A 129 -9.27 -21.53 21.49
C ARG A 129 -8.14 -22.20 22.27
N ARG A 130 -7.66 -21.59 23.35
CA ARG A 130 -6.57 -22.11 24.19
C ARG A 130 -7.05 -23.02 25.32
N GLU A 131 -8.33 -22.93 25.70
CA GLU A 131 -8.99 -23.74 26.74
C GLU A 131 -9.44 -25.12 26.23
#